data_AF-A0A0D0A1X4-F1
#
_entry.id   AF-A0A0D0A1X4-F1
#
_cell.length_a   1.000
_cell.length_b   1.000
_cell.length_c   1.000
_cell.angle_alpha   90.00
_cell.angle_beta   90.00
_cell.angle_gamma   90.00
#
_symmetry.space_group_name_H-M   'P 1'
#
loop_
_entity.id
_entity.type
_entity.pdbx_description
1 polymer ?
#
loop_
_entity_poly.entity_id
_entity_poly.type
_entity_poly.pdbx_seq_one_letter_code
_entity_poly.pdbx_strand_id
1 'polypeptide(L)'
;MHFVDTDFRWTTTGDPLETALDTYDNPRKPHKRRYRCKTCGVCAVSYNKITKRFSVYAGAVKRDADGKILNWEIIKPTAHQFYGTRVMDIEDGLDKWEGYEGNSTRLG
;
A
#
# COMPACT_ATOMS: atom_id res chain seq x y z
N MET A 1 -3.78 -2.24 -1.45
CA MET A 1 -4.32 -1.92 -2.79
C MET A 1 -3.20 -1.96 -3.80
N HIS A 2 -3.38 -2.66 -4.92
CA HIS A 2 -2.37 -2.85 -5.96
C HIS A 2 -2.94 -2.52 -7.32
N PHE A 3 -2.25 -1.67 -8.07
CA PHE A 3 -2.67 -1.20 -9.40
C PHE A 3 -1.56 -1.52 -10.40
N VAL A 4 -1.92 -1.89 -11.63
CA VAL A 4 -0.94 -1.91 -12.73
C VAL A 4 -0.48 -0.48 -13.02
N ASP A 5 0.75 -0.33 -13.51
CA ASP A 5 1.36 0.99 -13.75
C ASP A 5 0.56 1.87 -14.74
N THR A 6 -0.12 1.26 -15.70
CA THR A 6 -1.01 1.95 -16.64
C THR A 6 -2.22 2.60 -15.99
N ASP A 7 -2.66 2.10 -14.83
CA ASP A 7 -3.89 2.54 -14.15
C ASP A 7 -3.60 3.53 -13.00
N PHE A 8 -2.33 3.74 -12.68
CA PHE A 8 -1.90 4.64 -11.63
C PHE A 8 -1.38 5.96 -12.21
N ARG A 9 -1.88 7.09 -11.70
CA ARG A 9 -1.38 8.42 -12.05
C ARG A 9 -1.23 9.26 -10.79
N TRP A 10 -0.18 10.07 -10.78
CA TRP A 10 -0.03 11.11 -9.78
C TRP A 10 -0.92 12.30 -10.13
N THR A 11 -1.58 12.85 -9.13
CA THR A 11 -2.53 13.98 -9.28
C THR A 11 -1.94 15.30 -8.80
N THR A 12 -0.66 15.37 -8.46
CA THR A 12 0.00 16.58 -7.97
C THR A 12 -0.15 17.72 -8.97
N THR A 13 -0.82 18.78 -8.53
CA THR A 13 -0.90 20.07 -9.21
C THR A 13 0.19 20.99 -8.65
N GLY A 14 1.11 21.47 -9.49
CA GLY A 14 2.11 22.47 -9.13
C GLY A 14 3.55 21.93 -9.15
N ASP A 15 3.99 21.37 -8.03
CA ASP A 15 5.38 20.98 -7.81
C ASP A 15 5.75 19.67 -8.52
N PRO A 16 6.93 19.57 -9.19
CA PRO A 16 7.42 18.32 -9.72
C PRO A 16 7.47 17.25 -8.62
N LEU A 17 7.12 16.01 -8.94
CA LEU A 17 7.10 14.90 -7.98
C LEU A 17 8.37 14.81 -7.11
N GLU A 18 9.51 15.12 -7.72
CA GLU A 18 10.85 15.11 -7.11
C GLU A 18 11.04 16.15 -6.02
N THR A 19 10.24 17.22 -6.01
CA THR A 19 10.27 18.26 -4.97
C THR A 19 9.39 17.89 -3.78
N ALA A 20 8.24 17.23 -4.03
CA ALA A 20 7.30 16.83 -2.99
C ALA A 20 7.64 15.49 -2.31
N LEU A 21 8.33 14.58 -3.01
CA LEU A 21 8.56 13.21 -2.56
C LEU A 21 10.04 12.84 -2.50
N ASP A 22 10.42 12.14 -1.44
CA ASP A 22 11.64 11.36 -1.38
C ASP A 22 11.41 9.96 -1.97
N THR A 23 12.40 9.49 -2.73
CA THR A 23 12.39 8.12 -3.27
C THR A 23 13.50 7.29 -2.69
N TYR A 24 13.18 6.03 -2.39
CA TYR A 24 14.14 5.09 -1.82
C TYR A 24 13.96 3.70 -2.43
N ASP A 25 15.04 3.16 -2.99
CA ASP A 25 15.10 1.77 -3.43
C ASP A 25 15.52 0.87 -2.27
N ASN A 26 14.77 -0.22 -2.04
CA ASN A 26 15.10 -1.15 -0.98
C ASN A 26 16.39 -1.93 -1.36
N PRO A 27 17.50 -1.84 -0.60
CA PRO A 27 18.76 -2.50 -0.95
C PRO A 27 18.64 -4.02 -0.95
N ARG A 28 17.76 -4.60 -0.13
CA ARG A 28 17.47 -6.05 -0.12
C ARG A 28 16.50 -6.46 -1.22
N LYS A 29 15.74 -5.52 -1.79
CA LYS A 29 14.75 -5.75 -2.86
C LYS A 29 14.82 -4.59 -3.86
N PRO A 30 15.89 -4.47 -4.66
CA PRO A 30 16.16 -3.28 -5.50
C PRO A 30 15.17 -3.10 -6.66
N HIS A 31 14.26 -4.05 -6.84
CA HIS A 31 13.11 -3.92 -7.72
C HIS A 31 11.92 -3.18 -7.08
N LYS A 32 11.98 -2.86 -5.78
CA LYS A 32 10.95 -2.12 -5.04
C LYS A 32 11.43 -0.73 -4.66
N ARG A 33 10.79 0.29 -5.24
CA ARG A 33 10.97 1.71 -4.90
C ARG A 33 9.84 2.17 -3.97
N ARG A 34 10.14 3.00 -2.99
CA ARG A 34 9.15 3.68 -2.13
C ARG A 34 9.12 5.18 -2.43
N TYR A 35 7.95 5.78 -2.28
CA TYR A 35 7.70 7.20 -2.43
C TYR A 35 7.14 7.74 -1.12
N ARG A 36 7.86 8.68 -0.50
CA ARG A 36 7.50 9.26 0.81
C ARG A 36 7.38 10.76 0.71
N CYS A 37 6.45 11.36 1.44
CA CYS A 37 6.38 12.81 1.55
C CYS A 37 7.64 13.36 2.24
N LYS A 38 8.29 14.38 1.66
CA LYS A 38 9.46 15.01 2.29
C LYS A 38 9.14 15.73 3.59
N THR A 39 7.91 16.25 3.73
CA THR A 39 7.49 17.03 4.90
C THR A 39 7.18 16.14 6.11
N CYS A 40 6.37 15.09 5.93
CA CYS A 40 5.90 14.25 7.04
C CYS A 40 6.48 12.83 7.07
N GLY A 41 7.26 12.44 6.06
CA GLY A 41 7.88 11.11 5.96
C GLY A 41 6.92 9.96 5.65
N VAL A 42 5.61 10.21 5.56
CA VAL A 42 4.61 9.17 5.26
C VAL A 42 4.90 8.54 3.89
N CYS A 43 4.96 7.20 3.86
CA CYS A 43 5.08 6.44 2.64
C CYS A 43 3.71 6.31 1.97
N ALA A 44 3.51 7.00 0.85
CA ALA A 44 2.24 7.01 0.14
C ALA A 44 2.09 5.80 -0.77
N VAL A 45 3.14 5.49 -1.53
CA VAL A 45 3.11 4.48 -2.58
C VAL A 45 4.45 3.74 -2.65
N SER A 46 4.44 2.51 -3.13
CA SER A 46 5.65 1.82 -3.60
C SER A 46 5.45 1.26 -5.01
N TYR A 47 6.49 1.26 -5.83
CA TYR A 47 6.49 0.69 -7.16
C TYR A 47 7.37 -0.56 -7.23
N ASN A 48 6.89 -1.61 -7.89
CA ASN A 48 7.66 -2.81 -8.19
C ASN A 48 7.91 -2.92 -9.70
N LYS A 49 9.17 -2.78 -10.13
CA LYS A 49 9.56 -2.79 -11.55
C LYS A 49 9.45 -4.16 -12.22
N ILE A 50 9.46 -5.25 -11.45
CA ILE A 50 9.30 -6.62 -12.00
C ILE A 50 7.82 -6.86 -12.32
N THR A 51 6.94 -6.55 -11.37
CA THR A 51 5.50 -6.80 -11.53
C THR A 51 4.77 -5.65 -12.22
N LYS A 52 5.46 -4.53 -12.50
CA LYS A 52 4.89 -3.29 -13.07
C LYS A 52 3.64 -2.83 -12.33
N ARG A 53 3.74 -2.77 -11.00
CA ARG A 53 2.61 -2.45 -10.12
C ARG A 53 2.98 -1.41 -9.09
N PHE A 54 2.02 -0.53 -8.81
CA PHE A 54 2.02 0.35 -7.66
C PHE A 54 1.22 -0.28 -6.52
N SER A 55 1.70 -0.12 -5.30
CA SER A 55 0.98 -0.43 -4.07
C SER A 55 0.74 0.84 -3.29
N VAL A 56 -0.52 1.19 -3.06
CA VAL A 56 -0.92 2.38 -2.31
C VAL A 56 -1.16 1.99 -0.85
N TYR A 57 -0.62 2.79 0.07
CA TYR A 57 -0.70 2.56 1.51
C TYR A 57 -1.95 3.25 2.06
N ALA A 58 -2.74 2.52 2.85
CA ALA A 58 -4.03 3.02 3.38
C ALA A 58 -3.89 4.30 4.22
N GLY A 59 -2.73 4.51 4.86
CA GLY A 59 -2.44 5.73 5.62
C GLY A 59 -2.39 7.01 4.78
N ALA A 60 -2.22 6.91 3.46
CA ALA A 60 -2.21 8.05 2.55
C ALA A 60 -3.56 8.30 1.86
N VAL A 61 -4.59 7.53 2.19
CA VAL A 61 -5.93 7.73 1.61
C VAL A 61 -6.64 8.87 2.34
N LYS A 62 -7.36 9.68 1.56
CA LYS A 62 -8.16 10.80 2.08
C LYS A 62 -9.19 10.32 3.11
N ARG A 63 -9.35 11.11 4.18
CA ARG A 63 -10.31 10.89 5.25
C ARG A 63 -11.34 12.02 5.31
N ASP A 64 -12.51 11.74 5.87
CA ASP A 64 -13.50 12.76 6.21
C ASP A 64 -13.13 13.51 7.50
N ALA A 65 -14.00 14.43 7.92
CA ALA A 65 -13.81 15.24 9.13
C ALA A 65 -13.79 14.40 10.42
N ASP A 66 -14.41 13.21 10.41
CA ASP A 66 -14.41 12.27 11.53
C ASP A 66 -13.20 11.32 11.51
N GLY A 67 -12.30 11.51 10.53
CA GLY A 67 -11.11 10.68 10.35
C GLY A 67 -11.39 9.32 9.71
N LYS A 68 -12.58 9.05 9.19
CA LYS A 68 -12.88 7.80 8.47
C LYS A 68 -12.37 7.90 7.04
N ILE A 69 -11.94 6.76 6.50
CA ILE A 69 -11.46 6.68 5.12
C ILE A 69 -12.65 6.91 4.17
N LEU A 70 -12.48 7.82 3.21
CA LEU A 70 -13.49 8.04 2.17
C LEU A 70 -13.63 6.81 1.27
N ASN A 71 -14.86 6.53 0.83
CA ASN A 71 -15.19 5.38 -0.03
C ASN A 71 -14.76 4.03 0.57
N TRP A 72 -14.88 3.86 1.88
CA TRP A 72 -14.47 2.66 2.60
C TRP A 72 -14.97 1.36 1.97
N GLU A 73 -16.22 1.31 1.52
CA GLU A 73 -16.80 0.11 0.89
C GLU A 73 -16.06 -0.36 -0.37
N ILE A 74 -15.31 0.53 -1.04
CA ILE A 74 -14.55 0.22 -2.26
C ILE A 74 -13.14 -0.27 -1.90
N ILE A 75 -12.55 0.23 -0.82
CA ILE A 75 -11.12 0.06 -0.53
C ILE A 75 -10.81 -0.68 0.78
N LYS A 76 -11.86 -1.12 1.49
CA LYS A 76 -11.70 -1.95 2.69
C LYS A 76 -10.91 -3.22 2.38
N PRO A 77 -10.05 -3.69 3.30
CA PRO A 77 -9.34 -4.95 3.13
C PRO A 77 -10.32 -6.11 2.97
N THR A 78 -9.95 -7.08 2.14
CA THR A 78 -10.69 -8.34 1.95
C THR A 78 -10.09 -9.49 2.74
N ALA A 79 -8.80 -9.41 3.04
CA ALA A 79 -8.02 -10.46 3.70
C ALA A 79 -6.75 -9.88 4.34
N HIS A 80 -6.15 -10.64 5.25
CA HIS A 80 -4.78 -10.41 5.71
C HIS A 80 -3.79 -11.26 4.93
N GLN A 81 -2.68 -10.66 4.52
CA GLN A 81 -1.57 -11.32 3.84
C GLN A 81 -0.31 -11.32 4.71
N PHE A 82 0.55 -12.32 4.55
CA PHE A 82 1.75 -12.51 5.37
C PHE A 82 1.44 -12.65 6.87
N TYR A 83 0.29 -13.24 7.18
CA TYR A 83 -0.28 -13.25 8.52
C TYR A 83 0.55 -14.04 9.53
N GLY A 84 1.27 -15.08 9.07
CA GLY A 84 2.19 -15.85 9.92
C GLY A 84 3.34 -15.02 10.53
N THR A 85 3.54 -13.78 10.09
CA THR A 85 4.52 -12.86 10.68
C THR A 85 3.96 -12.03 11.84
N ARG A 86 2.64 -12.11 12.11
CA ARG A 86 2.01 -11.38 13.21
C ARG A 86 2.28 -12.05 14.55
N VAL A 87 2.44 -11.22 15.57
CA VAL A 87 2.62 -11.64 16.98
C VAL A 87 1.30 -11.79 17.73
N MET A 88 0.18 -11.41 17.11
CA MET A 88 -1.15 -11.47 17.71
C MET A 88 -2.20 -11.80 16.65
N ASP A 89 -3.25 -12.51 17.09
CA ASP A 89 -4.41 -12.77 16.26
C ASP A 89 -5.37 -11.57 16.26
N ILE A 90 -6.00 -11.33 15.12
CA ILE A 90 -6.95 -10.26 14.86
C ILE A 90 -8.30 -10.92 14.56
N GLU A 91 -9.28 -10.61 15.39
CA GLU A 91 -10.64 -11.13 15.30
C GLU A 91 -11.54 -10.14 14.52
N ASP A 92 -11.19 -9.88 13.25
CA ASP A 92 -11.97 -8.99 12.36
C ASP A 92 -12.80 -9.74 11.31
N GLY A 93 -12.77 -11.07 11.34
CA GLY A 93 -13.53 -11.93 10.42
C GLY A 93 -12.99 -11.98 8.99
N LEU A 94 -11.82 -11.38 8.72
CA LEU A 94 -11.19 -11.46 7.41
C LEU A 94 -10.31 -12.71 7.29
N ASP A 95 -10.29 -13.31 6.10
CA ASP A 95 -9.44 -14.46 5.81
C ASP A 95 -7.95 -14.14 6.03
N LYS A 96 -7.23 -15.06 6.66
CA LYS A 96 -5.80 -14.92 6.98
C LYS A 96 -4.98 -15.82 6.07
N TRP A 97 -3.94 -15.27 5.46
CA TRP A 97 -3.09 -15.98 4.51
C TRP A 97 -1.62 -15.90 4.91
N GLU A 98 -0.88 -17.00 4.72
CA GLU A 98 0.56 -17.03 4.99
C GLU A 98 1.37 -16.17 4.01
N GLY A 99 0.82 -15.97 2.80
CA GLY A 99 1.39 -15.14 1.75
C GLY A 99 0.33 -14.33 1.04
N TYR A 100 0.26 -14.46 -0.28
CA TYR A 100 -0.74 -13.76 -1.09
C TYR A 100 -2.07 -14.53 -1.11
N GLU A 101 -3.17 -13.79 -1.03
CA GLU A 101 -4.53 -14.32 -1.14
C GLU A 101 -4.71 -15.14 -2.43
N GLY A 102 -5.35 -16.31 -2.32
CA GLY A 102 -5.59 -17.23 -3.42
C GLY A 102 -4.36 -17.99 -3.96
N ASN A 103 -3.15 -17.65 -3.51
CA ASN A 103 -1.89 -18.27 -3.99
C ASN A 103 -1.06 -18.91 -2.87
N SER A 104 -1.50 -18.81 -1.63
CA SER A 104 -0.77 -19.28 -0.45
C SER A 104 -1.69 -20.08 0.46
N THR A 105 -1.13 -20.74 1.48
CA THR A 105 -1.93 -21.45 2.47
C THR A 105 -2.82 -20.47 3.25
N ARG A 106 -4.12 -20.78 3.33
CA ARG A 106 -5.07 -20.09 4.20
C ARG A 106 -4.89 -20.59 5.64
N LEU A 107 -4.80 -19.66 6.59
CA LEU A 107 -4.52 -19.93 8.01
C LEU A 107 -5.76 -19.86 8.90
N GLY A 108 -6.87 -19.34 8.38
CA GLY A 108 -8.12 -19.10 9.11
C GLY A 108 -8.89 -18.00 8.44
#